data_AF-A0A0S8GM22-F1
#
_entry.id   AF-A0A0S8GM22-F1
#
_cell.length_a   1.000
_cell.length_b   1.000
_cell.length_c   1.000
_cell.angle_alpha   90.00
_cell.angle_beta   90.00
_cell.angle_gamma   90.00
#
_symmetry.space_group_name_H-M   'P 1'
#
loop_
_entity.id
_entity.type
_entity.pdbx_description
1 polymer ?
#
loop_
_entity_poly.entity_id
_entity_poly.type
_entity_poly.pdbx_seq_one_letter_code
_entity_poly.pdbx_strand_id
1 'polypeptide(L)'
;MKIKLFNCPSCSERMVISELKCPKCDLRIRKDFESCDFCSLSEEEYEFLLVFLRTQGRITDMEKVLGVSYPTIKTKIDNLLKSLKLSPITSEEEIDPLEALAQSKISVDEAVAILKQRKRR
;
A
#
# COMPACT_ATOMS: atom_id res chain seq x y z
N MET A 1 6.28 24.01 5.77
CA MET A 1 7.32 22.96 5.88
C MET A 1 6.87 21.93 6.90
N LYS A 2 6.51 20.70 6.48
CA LYS A 2 6.28 19.59 7.40
C LYS A 2 7.59 18.81 7.53
N ILE A 3 8.29 19.00 8.63
CA ILE A 3 9.49 18.22 8.95
C ILE A 3 9.02 16.81 9.36
N LYS A 4 9.33 15.79 8.55
CA LYS A 4 9.09 14.38 8.88
C LYS A 4 10.27 13.84 9.71
N LEU A 5 10.33 14.21 10.99
CA LEU A 5 11.26 13.60 11.96
C LEU A 5 10.65 12.30 12.49
N PHE A 6 10.53 11.29 11.62
CA PHE A 6 10.10 9.93 12.03
C PHE A 6 11.28 9.02 12.38
N ASN A 7 12.50 9.48 12.16
CA ASN A 7 13.74 8.80 12.53
C ASN A 7 14.56 9.69 13.48
N CYS A 8 15.16 9.06 14.48
CA CYS A 8 16.03 9.70 15.45
C CYS A 8 17.31 10.13 14.73
N PRO A 9 17.69 11.42 14.73
CA PRO A 9 18.90 11.89 14.06
C PRO A 9 20.20 11.35 14.69
N SER A 10 20.13 10.77 15.89
CA SER A 10 21.29 10.21 16.59
C SER A 10 21.54 8.73 16.30
N CYS A 11 20.50 7.91 16.19
CA CYS A 11 20.62 6.45 16.03
C CYS A 11 19.85 5.89 14.83
N SER A 12 19.16 6.75 14.08
CA SER A 12 18.30 6.41 12.94
C SER A 12 17.09 5.52 13.26
N GLU A 13 16.87 5.16 14.54
CA GLU A 13 15.69 4.41 14.97
C GLU A 13 14.39 5.20 14.79
N ARG A 14 13.28 4.48 14.71
CA ARG A 14 11.96 5.09 14.52
C ARG A 14 11.51 5.82 15.78
N MET A 15 11.16 7.10 15.65
CA MET A 15 10.61 7.88 16.74
C MET A 15 9.11 7.59 16.93
N VAL A 16 8.66 7.65 18.18
CA VAL A 16 7.24 7.51 18.56
C VAL A 16 6.65 8.87 18.89
N ILE A 17 5.37 9.06 18.56
CA ILE A 17 4.62 10.25 19.00
C ILE A 17 4.30 10.04 20.48
N SER A 18 4.62 11.00 21.33
CA SER A 18 4.48 10.88 22.79
C SER A 18 3.55 11.91 23.45
N GLU A 19 3.17 12.98 22.75
CA GLU A 19 2.32 14.06 23.27
C GLU A 19 1.34 14.57 22.21
N LEU A 20 0.05 14.63 22.56
CA LEU A 20 -0.97 15.39 21.83
C LEU A 20 -1.27 16.69 22.58
N LYS A 21 -1.39 17.79 21.84
CA LYS A 21 -1.70 19.11 22.38
C LYS A 21 -2.98 19.65 21.75
N CYS A 22 -3.95 20.03 22.58
CA CYS A 22 -5.10 20.80 22.11
C CYS A 22 -4.69 22.28 21.96
N PRO A 23 -4.74 22.88 20.75
CA PRO A 23 -4.37 24.28 20.55
C PRO A 23 -5.38 25.26 21.18
N LYS A 24 -6.60 24.81 21.52
CA LYS A 24 -7.67 25.65 22.04
C LYS A 24 -7.65 25.82 23.57
N CYS A 25 -7.34 24.75 24.32
CA CYS A 25 -7.41 24.74 25.78
C CYS A 25 -6.11 24.30 26.47
N ASP A 26 -5.03 24.12 25.71
CA ASP A 26 -3.71 23.64 26.16
C ASP A 26 -3.72 22.25 26.85
N LEU A 27 -4.82 21.49 26.78
CA LEU A 27 -4.86 20.11 27.25
C LEU A 27 -3.75 19.30 26.57
N ARG A 28 -2.93 18.62 27.38
CA ARG A 28 -1.86 17.74 26.91
C ARG A 28 -2.14 16.30 27.33
N ILE A 29 -2.06 15.39 26.37
CA ILE A 29 -2.20 13.96 26.61
C ILE A 29 -0.84 13.34 26.29
N ARG A 30 -0.20 12.74 27.31
CA ARG A 30 1.10 12.09 27.19
C ARG A 30 0.95 10.57 27.24
N LYS A 31 1.37 9.92 26.17
CA LYS A 31 1.38 8.45 26.03
C LYS A 31 2.22 8.12 24.81
N ASP A 32 2.81 6.94 24.77
CA ASP A 32 3.33 6.38 23.52
C ASP A 32 2.14 6.02 22.62
N PHE A 33 1.97 6.82 21.56
CA PHE A 33 0.94 6.60 20.56
C PHE A 33 1.44 5.61 19.51
N GLU A 34 0.54 4.73 19.06
CA GLU A 34 0.85 3.82 17.97
C GLU A 34 1.21 4.59 16.69
N SER A 35 2.08 3.97 15.89
CA SER A 35 2.56 4.55 14.66
C SER A 35 1.43 4.65 13.65
N CYS A 36 1.21 5.86 13.12
CA CYS A 36 0.34 6.06 11.98
C CYS A 36 0.91 5.34 10.74
N ASP A 37 0.14 4.41 10.15
CA ASP A 37 0.59 3.58 9.02
C ASP A 37 0.99 4.43 7.81
N PHE A 38 0.25 5.51 7.54
CA PHE A 38 0.53 6.46 6.45
C PHE A 38 1.73 7.37 6.72
N CYS A 39 2.17 7.47 7.98
CA CYS A 39 3.29 8.32 8.36
C CYS A 39 4.63 7.70 7.98
N SER A 40 4.65 6.40 7.65
CA SER A 40 5.81 5.71 7.07
C SER A 40 6.08 6.10 5.62
N LEU A 41 5.08 6.61 4.90
CA LEU A 41 5.18 6.85 3.47
C LEU A 41 6.24 7.91 3.18
N SER A 42 7.07 7.62 2.18
CA SER A 42 7.95 8.62 1.57
C SER A 42 7.14 9.81 1.02
N GLU A 43 7.81 10.91 0.71
CA GLU A 43 7.15 12.06 0.09
C GLU A 43 6.53 11.69 -1.27
N GLU A 44 7.24 10.89 -2.08
CA GLU A 44 6.75 10.42 -3.37
C GLU A 44 5.52 9.52 -3.24
N GLU A 45 5.53 8.57 -2.31
CA GLU A 45 4.37 7.68 -2.07
C GLU A 45 3.16 8.44 -1.53
N TYR A 46 3.39 9.44 -0.67
CA TYR A 46 2.33 10.29 -0.15
C TYR A 46 1.68 11.12 -1.26
N GLU A 47 2.48 11.76 -2.12
CA GLU A 47 1.94 12.50 -3.27
C GLU A 47 1.23 11.57 -4.25
N PHE A 48 1.76 10.38 -4.51
CA PHE A 48 1.10 9.39 -5.34
C PHE A 48 -0.25 8.96 -4.75
N LEU A 49 -0.34 8.74 -3.43
CA LEU A 49 -1.59 8.44 -2.73
C LEU A 49 -2.60 9.59 -2.88
N LEU A 50 -2.17 10.85 -2.79
CA LEU A 50 -3.06 11.99 -3.00
C LEU A 50 -3.61 12.02 -4.43
N VAL A 51 -2.78 11.72 -5.43
CA VAL A 51 -3.23 11.62 -6.83
C VAL A 51 -4.23 10.49 -6.99
N PHE A 52 -3.92 9.30 -6.45
CA PHE A 52 -4.83 8.16 -6.47
C PHE A 52 -6.20 8.50 -5.87
N LEU A 53 -6.24 9.21 -4.74
CA LEU A 53 -7.50 9.62 -4.11
C LEU A 53 -8.24 10.69 -4.95
N ARG A 54 -7.53 11.66 -5.52
CA ARG A 54 -8.12 12.70 -6.39
C ARG A 54 -8.73 12.13 -7.66
N THR A 55 -8.16 11.06 -8.21
CA THR A 55 -8.68 10.36 -9.38
C THR A 55 -9.65 9.23 -9.03
N GLN A 56 -9.99 9.05 -7.75
CA GLN A 56 -10.83 7.95 -7.26
C GLN A 56 -10.30 6.56 -7.67
N GLY A 57 -8.98 6.43 -7.81
CA GLY A 57 -8.32 5.19 -8.23
C GLY A 57 -8.48 4.83 -9.72
N ARG A 58 -9.03 5.73 -10.55
CA ARG A 58 -9.15 5.50 -12.00
C ARG A 58 -7.78 5.59 -12.67
N ILE A 59 -7.28 4.46 -13.16
CA ILE A 59 -5.94 4.37 -13.74
C ILE A 59 -5.79 5.28 -14.97
N THR A 60 -6.81 5.34 -15.82
CA THR A 60 -6.81 6.20 -17.02
C THR A 60 -6.66 7.69 -16.69
N ASP A 61 -7.24 8.14 -15.58
CA ASP A 61 -7.10 9.51 -15.11
C ASP A 61 -5.75 9.74 -14.44
N MET A 62 -5.21 8.73 -13.76
CA MET A 62 -3.85 8.76 -13.22
C MET A 62 -2.78 8.84 -14.33
N GLU A 63 -2.94 8.12 -15.45
CA GLU A 63 -2.03 8.21 -16.61
C GLU A 63 -1.97 9.63 -17.15
N LYS A 64 -3.12 10.31 -17.26
CA LYS A 64 -3.20 11.70 -17.72
C LYS A 64 -2.56 12.68 -16.74
N VAL A 65 -2.83 12.52 -15.44
CA VAL A 65 -2.32 13.44 -14.41
C VAL A 65 -0.81 13.29 -14.22
N LEU A 66 -0.31 12.05 -14.24
CA LEU A 66 1.09 11.75 -13.95
C LEU A 66 1.97 11.69 -15.22
N GLY A 67 1.37 11.60 -16.41
CA GLY A 67 2.10 11.49 -17.68
C GLY A 67 2.92 10.20 -17.81
N VAL A 68 2.48 9.12 -17.16
CA VAL A 68 3.17 7.82 -17.15
C VAL A 68 2.26 6.72 -17.68
N SER A 69 2.86 5.60 -18.08
CA SER A 69 2.12 4.46 -18.62
C SER A 69 1.43 3.64 -17.52
N TYR A 70 0.40 2.89 -17.92
CA TYR A 70 -0.31 1.93 -17.07
C TYR A 70 0.61 1.01 -16.25
N PRO A 71 1.64 0.36 -16.82
CA PRO A 71 2.57 -0.46 -16.04
C PRO A 71 3.24 0.30 -14.90
N THR A 72 3.64 1.56 -15.13
CA THR A 72 4.26 2.40 -14.11
C THR A 72 3.30 2.70 -12.97
N ILE A 73 2.03 2.98 -13.27
CA ILE A 73 1.00 3.21 -12.24
C ILE A 73 0.79 1.95 -11.42
N LYS A 74 0.68 0.79 -12.08
CA LYS A 74 0.49 -0.48 -11.40
C LYS A 74 1.64 -0.78 -10.44
N THR A 75 2.88 -0.61 -10.88
CA THR A 75 4.06 -0.74 -10.00
C THR A 75 4.02 0.23 -8.81
N LYS A 76 3.61 1.49 -9.03
CA LYS A 76 3.46 2.48 -7.95
C LYS A 76 2.37 2.09 -6.95
N ILE A 77 1.23 1.56 -7.40
CA ILE A 77 0.17 1.02 -6.53
C ILE A 77 0.71 -0.15 -5.72
N ASP A 78 1.39 -1.10 -6.35
CA ASP A 78 1.90 -2.29 -5.67
C ASP A 78 2.97 -1.92 -4.62
N ASN A 79 3.82 -0.92 -4.91
CA ASN A 79 4.78 -0.40 -3.94
C ASN A 79 4.09 0.30 -2.77
N LEU A 80 3.07 1.12 -3.04
CA LEU A 80 2.30 1.79 -1.98
C LEU A 80 1.61 0.77 -1.05
N LEU A 81 1.03 -0.29 -1.63
CA LEU A 81 0.44 -1.40 -0.87
C LEU A 81 1.49 -2.08 0.03
N LYS A 82 2.69 -2.38 -0.49
CA LYS A 82 3.79 -2.94 0.30
C LYS A 82 4.20 -2.05 1.46
N SER A 83 4.35 -0.74 1.22
CA SER A 83 4.74 0.23 2.26
C SER A 83 3.69 0.36 3.37
N LEU A 84 2.41 0.20 3.02
CA LEU A 84 1.29 0.14 3.96
C LEU A 84 1.03 -1.26 4.53
N LYS A 85 1.81 -2.28 4.14
CA LYS A 85 1.62 -3.69 4.51
C LYS A 85 0.21 -4.21 4.19
N LEU A 86 -0.37 -3.72 3.09
CA LEU A 86 -1.68 -4.11 2.59
C LEU A 86 -1.54 -5.13 1.46
N SER A 87 -2.50 -6.05 1.41
CA SER A 87 -2.70 -6.92 0.25
C SER A 87 -3.84 -6.35 -0.60
N PRO A 88 -3.74 -6.40 -1.94
CA PRO A 88 -4.90 -6.15 -2.79
C PRO A 88 -6.03 -7.07 -2.36
N ILE A 89 -7.24 -6.54 -2.24
CA ILE A 89 -8.44 -7.36 -2.12
C ILE A 89 -8.69 -7.93 -3.52
N THR A 90 -8.00 -9.01 -3.85
CA THR A 90 -8.43 -9.87 -4.95
C THR A 90 -9.66 -10.59 -4.44
N SER A 91 -10.80 -10.46 -5.12
CA SER A 91 -11.86 -11.46 -4.99
C SER A 91 -11.18 -12.84 -5.03
N GLU A 92 -11.51 -13.73 -4.11
CA GLU A 92 -10.86 -15.03 -3.86
C GLU A 92 -10.85 -16.01 -5.06
N GLU A 93 -11.10 -15.55 -6.29
CA GLU A 93 -11.21 -16.36 -7.51
C GLU A 93 -9.96 -16.32 -8.43
N GLU A 94 -8.96 -15.47 -8.18
CA GLU A 94 -7.76 -15.35 -9.05
C GLU A 94 -6.44 -15.68 -8.34
N ILE A 95 -6.37 -16.78 -7.60
CA ILE A 95 -5.06 -17.44 -7.46
C ILE A 95 -4.71 -17.99 -8.85
N ASP A 96 -3.58 -17.57 -9.42
CA ASP A 96 -3.07 -18.18 -10.65
C ASP A 96 -2.68 -19.64 -10.33
N PRO A 97 -3.31 -20.64 -10.99
CA PRO A 97 -2.96 -22.05 -10.79
C PRO A 97 -1.46 -22.32 -11.01
N LEU A 98 -0.78 -21.54 -11.86
CA LEU A 98 0.67 -21.68 -12.05
C LEU A 98 1.46 -21.20 -10.83
N GLU A 99 1.07 -20.11 -10.19
CA GLU A 99 1.73 -19.64 -8.96
C GLU A 99 1.48 -20.59 -7.79
N ALA A 100 0.26 -21.11 -7.65
CA ALA A 100 -0.06 -22.11 -6.63
C ALA A 100 0.73 -23.41 -6.83
N LEU A 101 0.91 -23.85 -8.09
CA LEU A 101 1.74 -25.00 -8.44
C LEU A 101 3.22 -24.74 -8.15
N ALA A 102 3.74 -23.56 -8.53
CA ALA A 102 5.13 -23.17 -8.28
C ALA A 102 5.46 -23.12 -6.77
N GLN A 103 4.48 -22.76 -5.94
CA GLN A 103 4.60 -22.77 -4.47
C GLN A 103 4.30 -24.15 -3.85
N SER A 104 4.09 -25.19 -4.66
CA SER A 104 3.72 -26.56 -4.23
C SER A 104 2.48 -26.59 -3.33
N LYS A 105 1.58 -25.61 -3.47
CA LYS A 105 0.31 -25.52 -2.73
C LYS A 105 -0.79 -26.38 -3.36
N ILE A 106 -0.64 -26.69 -4.65
CA ILE A 106 -1.52 -27.58 -5.40
C ILE A 106 -0.68 -28.53 -6.28
N SER A 107 -1.26 -29.66 -6.64
CA SER A 107 -0.71 -30.61 -7.60
C SER A 107 -0.90 -30.16 -9.05
N VAL A 108 -0.14 -30.77 -9.96
CA VAL A 108 -0.27 -30.54 -11.41
C VAL A 108 -1.70 -30.83 -11.89
N ASP A 109 -2.32 -31.89 -11.37
CA ASP A 109 -3.68 -32.28 -11.76
C ASP A 109 -4.73 -31.27 -11.29
N GLU A 110 -4.59 -30.74 -10.07
CA GLU A 110 -5.44 -29.68 -9.55
C GLU A 110 -5.29 -28.37 -10.35
N ALA A 111 -4.06 -28.00 -10.72
CA ALA A 111 -3.81 -26.82 -11.55
C ALA A 111 -4.48 -26.97 -12.94
N VAL A 112 -4.37 -28.14 -13.56
CA VAL A 112 -5.02 -28.44 -14.86
C VAL A 112 -6.55 -28.38 -14.75
N ALA A 113 -7.12 -28.87 -13.65
CA ALA A 113 -8.57 -28.85 -13.43
C ALA A 113 -9.12 -27.42 -13.33
N ILE A 114 -8.45 -26.54 -12.57
CA ILE A 114 -8.83 -25.13 -12.42
C ILE A 114 -8.74 -24.39 -13.76
N LEU A 115 -7.67 -24.61 -14.54
CA LEU A 115 -7.50 -24.01 -15.87
C LEU A 115 -8.58 -24.47 -16.87
N LYS A 116 -8.98 -25.75 -16.81
CA LYS A 116 -10.07 -26.28 -17.65
C LYS A 116 -11.44 -25.68 -17.28
N GLN A 117 -11.71 -25.43 -16.01
CA GLN A 117 -12.95 -24.78 -15.57
C GLN A 117 -13.02 -23.32 -16.04
N ARG A 118 -11.90 -22.58 -15.96
CA ARG A 118 -11.84 -21.18 -16.43
C ARG A 118 -12.06 -21.04 -17.95
N LYS A 119 -11.61 -22.02 -18.76
CA LYS A 119 -11.83 -22.04 -20.23
C LYS A 119 -13.28 -22.30 -20.66
N ARG A 120 -14.16 -22.70 -19.74
CA ARG A 120 -15.58 -23.01 -20.00
C ARG A 120 -16.54 -21.87 -19.62
N ARG A 121 -16.06 -20.86 -18.88
CA ARG A 121 -16.75 -19.56 -18.71
C ARG A 121 -16.42 -18.68 -19.90
#